data_AF-A0A9E5T935-F1
#
_entry.id   AF-A0A9E5T935-F1
#
_cell.length_a   1.000
_cell.length_b   1.000
_cell.length_c   1.000
_cell.angle_alpha   90.00
_cell.angle_beta   90.00
_cell.angle_gamma   90.00
#
_symmetry.space_group_name_H-M   'P 1'
#
loop_
_entity.id
_entity.type
_entity.pdbx_description
1 polymer ?
#
loop_
_entity_poly.entity_id
_entity_poly.type
_entity_poly.pdbx_seq_one_letter_code
_entity_poly.pdbx_strand_id
1 'polypeptide(L)'
;GAARHFVVATDLALLETSGTHAGGPSPAPAPRTLEDRLKQPASLAFDNDNLINAMQMLSDAVGVPIEIQGDDLKLEGITKNQSFGIETRDQPAEKILTDIMLRANPTKVSDPA
;
A
#
# COMPACT_ATOMS: atom_id res chain seq x y z
N GLY A 1 -36.25 20.85 -0.87
CA GLY A 1 -35.29 21.72 -0.16
C GLY A 1 -34.21 22.08 -1.14
N ALA A 2 -34.18 23.32 -1.63
CA ALA A 2 -33.59 24.51 -1.00
C ALA A 2 -32.08 24.56 -1.21
N ALA A 3 -31.71 25.28 -2.27
CA ALA A 3 -30.38 25.74 -2.63
C ALA A 3 -29.72 26.56 -1.50
N ARG A 4 -28.39 26.52 -1.39
CA ARG A 4 -27.53 27.58 -0.81
C ARG A 4 -26.17 27.60 -1.56
N HIS A 5 -25.96 28.58 -2.44
CA HIS A 5 -25.10 29.79 -2.27
C HIS A 5 -23.60 29.43 -2.35
N PHE A 6 -22.75 30.01 -3.21
CA PHE A 6 -22.60 31.43 -3.57
C PHE A 6 -21.60 31.55 -4.75
N VAL A 7 -21.77 32.58 -5.58
CA VAL A 7 -20.92 32.95 -6.73
C VAL A 7 -19.74 33.80 -6.25
N VAL A 8 -18.52 33.56 -6.74
CA VAL A 8 -17.51 34.61 -6.90
C VAL A 8 -16.87 34.48 -8.27
N ALA A 9 -17.25 35.39 -9.17
CA ALA A 9 -16.54 35.68 -10.40
C ALA A 9 -15.85 37.04 -10.20
N THR A 10 -14.52 37.07 -10.22
CA THR A 10 -13.77 38.26 -10.64
C THR A 10 -12.57 37.78 -11.42
N ASP A 11 -12.62 38.07 -12.71
CA ASP A 11 -11.58 37.87 -13.70
C ASP A 11 -10.30 38.62 -13.26
N LEU A 12 -9.18 37.92 -13.20
CA LEU A 12 -7.87 38.57 -13.23
C LEU A 12 -7.01 37.86 -14.27
N ALA A 13 -7.26 38.21 -15.52
CA ALA A 13 -6.34 38.00 -16.61
C ALA A 13 -5.02 38.75 -16.33
N LEU A 14 -4.02 38.01 -15.83
CA LEU A 14 -2.63 38.42 -15.96
C LEU A 14 -2.01 37.56 -17.07
N LEU A 15 -2.02 38.12 -18.28
CA LEU A 15 -1.24 37.61 -19.41
C LEU A 15 0.24 37.71 -19.04
N GLU A 16 0.87 36.59 -18.71
CA GLU A 16 2.31 36.47 -18.79
C GLU A 16 2.68 35.29 -19.69
N THR A 17 3.24 35.69 -20.83
CA THR A 17 4.25 35.02 -21.65
C THR A 17 3.87 33.78 -22.47
N SER A 18 4.08 33.93 -23.78
CA SER A 18 3.93 32.92 -24.81
C SER A 18 4.81 31.69 -24.55
N GLY A 19 4.16 30.56 -24.31
CA GLY A 19 4.76 29.22 -24.31
C GLY A 19 3.66 28.19 -24.11
N THR A 20 3.15 27.62 -25.20
CA THR A 20 1.96 26.76 -25.23
C THR A 20 2.04 25.57 -24.28
N HIS A 21 1.29 25.60 -23.17
CA HIS A 21 0.76 24.42 -22.49
C HIS A 21 -0.58 24.82 -21.87
N ALA A 22 -1.67 24.43 -22.53
CA ALA A 22 -3.02 24.58 -22.03
C ALA A 22 -3.19 23.77 -20.74
N GLY A 23 -2.96 24.42 -19.59
CA GLY A 23 -3.27 23.89 -18.27
C GLY A 23 -4.76 24.01 -17.98
N GLY A 24 -5.58 23.16 -18.61
CA GLY A 24 -6.92 22.86 -18.09
C GLY A 24 -6.81 22.25 -16.68
N PRO A 25 -7.88 22.25 -15.87
CA PRO A 25 -7.87 21.58 -14.57
C PRO A 25 -7.40 20.14 -14.79
N SER A 26 -6.22 19.83 -14.25
CA SER A 26 -5.68 18.47 -14.32
C SER A 26 -6.70 17.57 -13.65
N PRO A 27 -7.25 16.56 -14.35
CA PRO A 27 -8.26 15.69 -13.76
C PRO A 27 -7.68 15.10 -12.48
N ALA A 28 -8.47 15.15 -11.39
CA ALA A 28 -8.09 14.48 -10.16
C ALA A 28 -7.73 13.02 -10.49
N PRO A 29 -6.60 12.48 -9.96
CA PRO A 29 -6.21 11.11 -10.25
C PRO A 29 -7.38 10.17 -9.96
N ALA A 30 -7.68 9.28 -10.91
CA ALA A 30 -8.72 8.27 -10.70
C ALA A 30 -8.45 7.51 -9.39
N PRO A 31 -9.49 7.15 -8.62
CA PRO A 31 -9.32 6.31 -7.43
C PRO A 31 -8.54 5.05 -7.80
N ARG A 32 -7.39 4.82 -7.15
CA ARG A 32 -6.57 3.62 -7.39
C ARG A 32 -7.27 2.40 -6.81
N THR A 33 -7.31 1.31 -7.58
CA THR A 33 -7.81 0.01 -7.11
C THR A 33 -6.84 -0.60 -6.08
N LEU A 34 -7.27 -1.62 -5.32
CA LEU A 34 -6.36 -2.34 -4.41
C LEU A 34 -5.18 -2.96 -5.16
N GLU A 35 -5.41 -3.49 -6.36
CA GLU A 35 -4.38 -4.05 -7.23
C GLU A 35 -3.34 -2.99 -7.62
N ASP A 36 -3.78 -1.76 -7.95
CA ASP A 36 -2.88 -0.65 -8.27
C ASP A 36 -2.05 -0.18 -7.05
N ARG A 37 -2.54 -0.44 -5.84
CA ARG A 37 -1.83 -0.09 -4.60
C ARG A 37 -0.78 -1.14 -4.25
N LEU A 38 -1.09 -2.42 -4.44
CA LEU A 38 -0.15 -3.51 -4.19
C LEU A 38 0.99 -3.59 -5.22
N LYS A 39 0.80 -3.02 -6.42
CA LYS A 39 1.86 -2.87 -7.43
C LYS A 39 2.84 -1.74 -7.14
N GLN A 40 2.53 -0.84 -6.21
CA GLN A 40 3.43 0.27 -5.90
C GLN A 40 4.69 -0.26 -5.20
N PRO A 41 5.85 0.33 -5.50
CA PRO A 41 7.09 -0.01 -4.81
C PRO A 41 6.97 0.38 -3.34
N ALA A 42 7.35 -0.54 -2.47
CA ALA A 42 7.48 -0.36 -1.04
C ALA A 42 8.82 -0.91 -0.59
N SER A 43 9.23 -0.50 0.61
CA SER A 43 10.45 -0.94 1.25
C SER A 43 10.12 -1.35 2.68
N LEU A 44 10.56 -2.54 3.08
CA LEU A 44 10.33 -3.09 4.40
C LEU A 44 11.60 -3.78 4.87
N ALA A 45 12.11 -3.35 6.03
CA ALA A 45 13.32 -3.89 6.62
C ALA A 45 13.19 -3.99 8.15
N PHE A 46 13.51 -5.15 8.69
CA PHE A 46 13.65 -5.41 10.12
C PHE A 46 14.46 -6.68 10.35
N ASP A 47 15.22 -6.72 11.45
CA ASP A 47 16.09 -7.86 11.77
C ASP A 47 15.33 -8.99 12.47
N ASN A 48 14.37 -8.64 13.33
CA ASN A 48 13.60 -9.60 14.12
C ASN A 48 12.23 -9.02 14.50
N ASP A 49 11.18 -9.48 13.82
CA ASP A 49 9.80 -9.11 14.17
C ASP A 49 8.82 -10.25 13.86
N ASN A 50 7.61 -10.15 14.37
CA ASN A 50 6.54 -11.11 14.17
C ASN A 50 5.64 -10.74 12.98
N LEU A 51 4.80 -11.70 12.56
CA LEU A 51 3.89 -11.52 11.43
C LEU A 51 2.93 -10.33 11.60
N ILE A 52 2.40 -10.11 12.80
CA ILE A 52 1.42 -9.04 13.04
C ILE A 52 2.05 -7.68 12.76
N ASN A 53 3.24 -7.45 13.31
CA ASN A 53 3.97 -6.21 13.11
C ASN A 53 4.41 -6.04 11.65
N ALA A 54 4.91 -7.10 11.00
CA ALA A 54 5.27 -7.05 9.58
C ALA A 54 4.09 -6.66 8.68
N MET A 55 2.90 -7.19 8.96
CA MET A 55 1.67 -6.87 8.22
C MET A 55 1.20 -5.44 8.49
N GLN A 56 1.33 -4.94 9.73
CA GLN A 56 1.04 -3.55 10.07
C GLN A 56 1.98 -2.60 9.32
N MET A 57 3.29 -2.87 9.33
CA MET A 57 4.27 -2.05 8.63
C MET A 57 4.03 -2.02 7.11
N LEU A 58 3.65 -3.15 6.51
CA LEU A 58 3.28 -3.21 5.11
C LEU A 58 1.99 -2.42 4.83
N SER A 59 0.96 -2.59 5.67
CA SER A 59 -0.31 -1.85 5.61
C SER A 59 -0.05 -0.34 5.62
N ASP A 60 0.81 0.13 6.52
CA ASP A 60 1.18 1.54 6.63
C ASP A 60 1.95 2.02 5.39
N ALA A 61 2.87 1.20 4.87
CA ALA A 61 3.67 1.54 3.69
C ALA A 61 2.83 1.68 2.41
N VAL A 62 1.79 0.84 2.23
CA VAL A 62 0.90 0.93 1.06
C VAL A 62 -0.39 1.74 1.31
N GLY A 63 -0.63 2.11 2.57
CA GLY A 63 -1.84 2.74 3.10
C GLY A 63 -3.11 1.86 2.99
N VAL A 64 -2.97 0.58 2.70
CA VAL A 64 -4.09 -0.36 2.55
C VAL A 64 -4.30 -1.02 3.90
N PRO A 65 -5.49 -0.93 4.53
CA PRO A 65 -5.73 -1.64 5.77
C PRO A 65 -5.65 -3.14 5.52
N ILE A 66 -4.76 -3.83 6.23
CA ILE A 66 -4.63 -5.29 6.17
C ILE A 66 -4.99 -5.87 7.53
N GLU A 67 -5.95 -6.79 7.55
CA GLU A 67 -6.40 -7.46 8.76
C GLU A 67 -6.08 -8.96 8.69
N ILE A 68 -5.50 -9.48 9.77
CA ILE A 68 -5.23 -10.90 9.93
C ILE A 68 -6.45 -11.56 10.58
N GLN A 69 -7.09 -12.48 9.85
CA GLN A 69 -8.11 -13.36 10.43
C GLN A 69 -7.40 -14.46 11.23
N GLY A 70 -7.44 -14.35 12.56
CA GLY A 70 -6.56 -15.10 13.47
C GLY A 70 -6.71 -16.63 13.44
N ASP A 71 -7.84 -17.15 12.95
CA ASP A 71 -8.07 -18.59 12.82
C ASP A 71 -7.41 -19.18 11.56
N ASP A 72 -7.27 -18.40 10.48
CA ASP A 72 -6.61 -18.83 9.24
C ASP A 72 -5.12 -19.10 9.46
N LEU A 73 -4.46 -18.30 10.30
CA LEU A 73 -3.05 -18.48 10.62
C LEU A 73 -2.76 -19.78 11.37
N LYS A 74 -3.69 -20.23 12.23
CA LYS A 74 -3.54 -21.48 12.98
C LYS A 74 -3.64 -22.69 12.05
N LEU A 75 -4.51 -22.62 11.05
CA LEU A 75 -4.68 -23.68 10.06
C LEU A 75 -3.43 -23.86 9.19
N GLU A 76 -2.73 -22.77 8.88
CA GLU A 76 -1.50 -22.78 8.09
C GLU A 76 -0.22 -23.05 8.91
N GLY A 77 -0.33 -23.30 10.22
CA GLY A 77 0.81 -23.55 11.10
C GLY A 77 1.64 -22.30 11.45
N ILE A 78 1.14 -21.12 11.10
CA ILE A 78 1.81 -19.84 11.36
C ILE A 78 1.52 -19.44 12.81
N THR A 79 2.42 -19.79 13.72
CA THR A 79 2.30 -19.34 15.11
C THR A 79 2.68 -17.86 15.20
N LYS A 80 1.79 -17.03 15.77
CA LYS A 80 1.97 -15.56 15.94
C LYS A 80 3.27 -15.13 16.63
N ASN A 81 3.97 -16.05 17.29
CA ASN A 81 5.16 -15.79 18.08
C ASN A 81 6.48 -16.10 17.34
N GLN A 82 6.41 -16.49 16.07
CA GLN A 82 7.61 -16.70 15.26
C GLN A 82 8.14 -15.35 14.82
N SER A 83 9.39 -15.07 15.20
CA SER A 83 10.11 -13.90 14.72
C SER A 83 10.94 -14.26 13.48
N PHE A 84 10.98 -13.35 12.52
CA PHE A 84 11.80 -13.45 11.33
C PHE A 84 12.41 -12.08 11.00
N GLY A 85 13.38 -12.06 10.09
CA GLY A 85 13.92 -10.84 9.52
C GLY A 85 13.57 -10.74 8.03
N ILE A 86 13.46 -9.51 7.54
CA ILE A 86 13.27 -9.21 6.11
C ILE A 86 14.08 -7.96 5.76
N GLU A 87 14.64 -7.94 4.56
CA GLU A 87 15.21 -6.73 3.98
C GLU A 87 14.79 -6.68 2.51
N THR A 88 13.79 -5.87 2.21
CA THR A 88 13.29 -5.63 0.86
C THR A 88 13.23 -4.15 0.58
N ARG A 89 13.71 -3.72 -0.59
CA ARG A 89 13.73 -2.32 -1.00
C ARG A 89 13.20 -2.19 -2.41
N ASP A 90 12.38 -1.17 -2.63
CA ASP A 90 11.82 -0.80 -3.92
C ASP A 90 11.15 -1.97 -4.65
N GLN A 91 10.50 -2.86 -3.89
CA GLN A 91 9.80 -4.03 -4.43
C GLN A 91 8.29 -3.78 -4.47
N PRO A 92 7.56 -4.37 -5.44
CA PRO A 92 6.10 -4.39 -5.40
C PRO A 92 5.61 -4.95 -4.07
N ALA A 93 4.64 -4.29 -3.45
CA ALA A 93 4.11 -4.71 -2.16
C ALA A 93 3.49 -6.13 -2.17
N GLU A 94 2.96 -6.59 -3.31
CA GLU A 94 2.55 -7.99 -3.50
C GLU A 94 3.70 -9.00 -3.26
N LYS A 95 4.91 -8.64 -3.69
CA LYS A 95 6.09 -9.49 -3.53
C LYS A 95 6.56 -9.49 -2.08
N ILE A 96 6.52 -8.32 -1.44
CA ILE A 96 6.85 -8.17 -0.01
C ILE A 96 5.86 -8.99 0.83
N LEU A 97 4.56 -8.89 0.55
CA LEU A 97 3.53 -9.69 1.20
C LEU A 97 3.82 -11.19 1.09
N THR A 98 4.17 -11.65 -0.11
CA THR A 98 4.53 -13.05 -0.35
C THR A 98 5.76 -13.47 0.47
N ASP A 99 6.81 -12.64 0.52
CA ASP A 99 8.03 -12.93 1.29
C ASP A 99 7.74 -12.98 2.80
N ILE A 100 6.92 -12.06 3.32
CA ILE A 100 6.44 -12.09 4.71
C ILE A 100 5.72 -13.43 5.00
N MET A 101 4.80 -13.86 4.13
CA MET A 101 4.05 -15.10 4.32
C MET A 101 4.94 -16.34 4.31
N LEU A 102 5.93 -16.39 3.40
CA LEU A 102 6.88 -17.50 3.31
C LEU A 102 7.77 -17.59 4.56
N ARG A 103 8.27 -16.46 5.05
CA ARG A 103 9.12 -16.40 6.25
C ARG A 103 8.35 -16.70 7.52
N ALA A 104 7.09 -16.29 7.59
CA ALA A 104 6.20 -16.59 8.70
C ALA A 104 5.76 -18.07 8.74
N ASN A 105 5.95 -18.82 7.64
CA ASN A 105 5.57 -20.24 7.52
C ASN A 105 6.79 -21.14 7.18
N PRO A 106 7.64 -21.49 8.17
CA PRO A 106 8.82 -22.32 7.93
C PRO A 106 8.49 -23.75 7.46
N THR A 107 7.28 -24.26 7.74
CA THR A 107 6.85 -25.59 7.32
C THR A 107 6.60 -25.71 5.83
N LYS A 108 6.11 -24.66 5.15
CA LYS A 108 5.96 -24.67 3.67
C LYS A 108 7.29 -24.62 2.92
N VAL A 109 8.35 -24.12 3.54
CA VAL A 109 9.69 -24.07 2.91
C VAL A 109 10.31 -25.48 2.81
N SER A 110 9.79 -26.47 3.55
CA SER A 110 10.37 -27.81 3.67
C SER A 110 9.64 -28.92 2.89
N ASP A 111 8.61 -28.61 2.10
CA ASP A 111 7.91 -29.60 1.27
C ASP A 111 8.23 -29.36 -0.22
N PRO A 112 9.31 -29.98 -0.76
CA PRO A 112 9.50 -30.02 -2.20
C PRO A 112 8.46 -30.96 -2.80
N ALA A 113 7.53 -30.39 -3.58
CA ALA A 113 6.68 -31.15 -4.49
C ALA A 113 7.51 -31.99 -5.48
#